data_AF-A0A2R4SVL8-F1
#
_entry.id   AF-A0A2R4SVL8-F1
#
_cell.length_a   1.000
_cell.length_b   1.000
_cell.length_c   1.000
_cell.angle_alpha   90.00
_cell.angle_beta   90.00
_cell.angle_gamma   90.00
#
_symmetry.space_group_name_H-M   'P 1'
#
loop_
_entity.id
_entity.type
_entity.pdbx_description
1 polymer ?
#
loop_
_entity_poly.entity_id
_entity_poly.type
_entity_poly.pdbx_seq_one_letter_code
_entity_poly.pdbx_strand_id
1 'polypeptide(L)'
;MRVIVADRAAGIAVLDDSRHPTRLIERGEWALWDEYETNGTVPQQAGPRICSIRAKGDVGDRWIASVINHPFRQLMGFNADEEGRAVTDRAASSHPLRTGVYPLIEWGWGRRRCEDYLLKRFGVPWEKSYCTFCCFPVSMGALPTHLERMRRHPDIAGRVLRLEYTSVSLNPNARLFGKRSLLDQFAPARPEDRQVLDAFEQELDCTWALYHVRRILPVSKTNPAVRAPALRSVERVDLGRPAQLGRWLSSHSEHHGFPVETDCRFGRTRVWLRQRGATAPTAEELFVTAPAHVRDKQQDRFETEWRAVAGEQLRLPAA
;
A
#
# COMPACT_ATOMS: atom_id res chain seq x y z
N MET A 1 -13.04 -5.70 34.13
CA MET A 1 -11.60 -5.70 34.47
C MET A 1 -10.84 -5.46 33.17
N ARG A 2 -10.27 -4.26 32.97
CA ARG A 2 -9.44 -3.96 31.78
C ARG A 2 -8.07 -4.56 32.01
N VAL A 3 -7.65 -5.52 31.21
CA VAL A 3 -6.26 -5.98 31.21
C VAL A 3 -5.62 -5.35 29.98
N ILE A 4 -4.92 -4.23 30.18
CA ILE A 4 -4.03 -3.70 29.15
C ILE A 4 -2.76 -4.54 29.25
N VAL A 5 -2.68 -5.64 28.50
CA VAL A 5 -1.42 -6.36 28.31
C VAL A 5 -0.67 -5.64 27.20
N ALA A 6 0.26 -4.77 27.57
CA ALA A 6 1.26 -4.30 26.63
C ALA A 6 2.39 -5.33 26.57
N ASP A 7 2.45 -6.13 25.51
CA ASP A 7 3.61 -6.98 25.27
C ASP A 7 4.70 -6.18 24.54
N ARG A 8 5.50 -5.48 25.36
CA ARG A 8 6.66 -4.71 24.88
C ARG A 8 7.71 -5.59 24.21
N ALA A 9 7.78 -6.88 24.54
CA ALA A 9 8.75 -7.81 23.96
C ALA A 9 8.37 -8.20 22.52
N ALA A 10 7.06 -8.35 22.23
CA ALA A 10 6.58 -8.58 20.87
C ALA A 10 6.45 -7.29 20.03
N GLY A 11 6.52 -6.11 20.66
CA GLY A 11 6.29 -4.82 20.02
C GLY A 11 4.83 -4.62 19.58
N ILE A 12 3.88 -5.18 20.34
CA ILE A 12 2.45 -5.17 20.02
C ILE A 12 1.70 -4.28 21.01
N ALA A 13 0.97 -3.30 20.48
CA ALA A 13 0.08 -2.43 21.25
C ALA A 13 -1.36 -2.96 21.18
N VAL A 14 -1.91 -3.36 22.34
CA VAL A 14 -3.32 -3.74 22.47
C VAL A 14 -4.14 -2.51 22.82
N LEU A 15 -4.98 -2.07 21.88
CA LEU A 15 -5.76 -0.83 22.02
C LEU A 15 -7.05 -1.03 22.85
N ASP A 16 -7.64 -2.23 22.77
CA ASP A 16 -8.78 -2.66 23.59
C ASP A 16 -8.79 -4.19 23.72
N ASP A 17 -8.84 -4.69 24.95
CA ASP A 17 -9.09 -6.10 25.27
C ASP A 17 -10.30 -6.15 26.20
N SER A 18 -11.47 -6.32 25.60
CA SER A 18 -12.75 -6.27 26.29
C SER A 18 -13.69 -7.34 25.76
N ARG A 19 -14.42 -7.98 26.67
CA ARG A 19 -15.56 -8.86 26.35
C ARG A 19 -16.84 -8.07 26.03
N HIS A 20 -16.81 -6.76 26.23
CA HIS A 20 -17.89 -5.82 25.95
C HIS A 20 -17.32 -4.59 25.23
N PRO A 21 -16.91 -4.71 23.96
CA PRO A 21 -16.38 -3.58 23.22
C PRO A 21 -17.50 -2.55 23.00
N THR A 22 -17.31 -1.33 23.48
CA THR A 22 -18.28 -0.21 23.36
C THR A 22 -17.77 0.94 22.52
N ARG A 23 -16.52 0.88 22.05
CA ARG A 23 -15.86 1.93 21.27
C ARG A 23 -15.18 1.35 20.04
N LEU A 24 -15.22 2.09 18.95
CA LEU A 24 -14.38 1.83 17.80
C LEU A 24 -13.09 2.64 17.96
N ILE A 25 -11.94 1.97 17.89
CA ILE A 25 -10.64 2.65 17.89
C ILE A 25 -10.19 2.75 16.43
N GLU A 26 -10.32 3.94 15.87
CA GLU A 26 -10.07 4.17 14.45
C GLU A 26 -8.58 4.16 14.09
N ARG A 27 -7.72 4.53 15.05
CA ARG A 27 -6.28 4.68 14.83
C ARG A 27 -5.48 4.38 16.09
N GLY A 28 -4.42 3.57 15.93
CA GLY A 28 -3.39 3.36 16.95
C GLY A 28 -2.13 4.20 16.66
N GLU A 29 -1.03 3.89 17.34
CA GLU A 29 0.27 4.55 17.12
C GLU A 29 0.84 4.32 15.70
N TRP A 30 0.41 3.23 15.05
CA TRP A 30 0.81 2.87 13.71
C TRP A 30 -0.35 2.27 12.92
N ALA A 31 -0.44 2.61 11.64
CA ALA A 31 -1.26 1.93 10.66
C ALA A 31 -0.44 1.52 9.44
N LEU A 32 -0.86 0.47 8.74
CA LEU A 32 -0.28 0.06 7.45
C LEU A 32 -0.30 1.21 6.42
N TRP A 33 -1.25 2.15 6.54
CA TRP A 33 -1.27 3.39 5.78
C TRP A 33 0.04 4.17 5.91
N ASP A 34 0.54 4.31 7.14
CA ASP A 34 1.73 5.10 7.44
C ASP A 34 2.97 4.48 6.81
N GLU A 35 3.06 3.14 6.80
CA GLU A 35 4.12 2.42 6.08
C GLU A 35 4.07 2.72 4.58
N TYR A 36 2.88 2.67 3.96
CA TYR A 36 2.75 2.94 2.53
C TYR A 36 3.10 4.38 2.16
N GLU A 37 2.59 5.32 2.95
CA GLU A 37 2.78 6.75 2.76
C GLU A 37 4.24 7.17 2.94
N THR A 38 4.86 6.80 4.06
CA THR A 38 6.28 7.12 4.34
C THR A 38 7.23 6.45 3.36
N ASN A 39 6.82 5.33 2.74
CA ASN A 39 7.61 4.67 1.70
C ASN A 39 7.31 5.13 0.28
N GLY A 40 6.25 5.89 0.03
CA GLY A 40 5.80 6.22 -1.32
C GLY A 40 5.45 4.96 -2.12
N THR A 41 4.71 4.04 -1.51
CA THR A 41 4.33 2.74 -2.12
C THR A 41 2.85 2.47 -1.97
N VAL A 42 2.30 1.61 -2.82
CA VAL A 42 0.94 1.05 -2.70
C VAL A 42 0.97 -0.47 -2.61
N PRO A 43 -0.08 -1.13 -2.07
CA PRO A 43 -0.25 -2.57 -2.21
C PRO A 43 -0.18 -3.00 -3.68
N GLN A 44 0.47 -4.12 -3.93
CA GLN A 44 0.62 -4.68 -5.27
C GLN A 44 -0.30 -5.90 -5.44
N GLN A 45 -0.93 -6.02 -6.62
CA GLN A 45 -1.80 -7.16 -6.95
C GLN A 45 -1.02 -8.45 -7.21
N ALA A 46 0.21 -8.31 -7.70
CA ALA A 46 1.05 -9.44 -8.10
C ALA A 46 1.91 -9.94 -6.93
N GLY A 47 2.08 -11.26 -6.88
CA GLY A 47 2.91 -11.91 -5.88
C GLY A 47 2.17 -12.21 -4.56
N PRO A 48 2.91 -12.55 -3.50
CA PRO A 48 2.32 -12.85 -2.20
C PRO A 48 1.60 -11.61 -1.64
N ARG A 49 0.51 -11.83 -0.90
CA ARG A 49 -0.28 -10.77 -0.25
C ARG A 49 0.46 -10.21 0.97
N ILE A 50 1.66 -9.67 0.76
CA ILE A 50 2.61 -9.26 1.80
C ILE A 50 1.96 -8.29 2.79
N CYS A 51 1.10 -7.39 2.31
CA CYS A 51 0.37 -6.45 3.15
C CYS A 51 -0.53 -7.15 4.18
N SER A 52 -1.22 -8.20 3.77
CA SER A 52 -2.08 -9.00 4.64
C SER A 52 -1.26 -9.91 5.55
N ILE A 53 -0.15 -10.47 5.05
CA ILE A 53 0.73 -11.32 5.84
C ILE A 53 1.36 -10.50 6.97
N ARG A 54 2.10 -9.44 6.64
CA ARG A 54 2.84 -8.63 7.61
C ARG A 54 1.96 -7.86 8.59
N ALA A 55 0.86 -7.26 8.12
CA ALA A 55 0.04 -6.39 8.96
C ALA A 55 -1.13 -7.12 9.66
N LYS A 56 -1.39 -8.39 9.34
CA LYS A 56 -2.46 -9.18 9.98
C LYS A 56 -1.97 -10.53 10.47
N GLY A 57 -1.43 -11.36 9.57
CA GLY A 57 -0.95 -12.71 9.88
C GLY A 57 0.17 -12.69 10.93
N ASP A 58 1.31 -12.10 10.59
CA ASP A 58 2.52 -12.08 11.43
C ASP A 58 2.29 -11.39 12.79
N VAL A 59 1.38 -10.41 12.85
CA VAL A 59 1.01 -9.73 14.10
C VAL A 59 0.15 -10.65 14.96
N GLY A 60 -0.87 -11.28 14.36
CA GLY A 60 -1.76 -12.21 15.05
C GLY A 60 -1.03 -13.43 15.57
N ASP A 61 -0.15 -14.02 14.76
CA ASP A 61 0.62 -15.21 15.13
C ASP A 61 1.58 -14.93 16.28
N ARG A 62 2.31 -13.80 16.25
CA ARG A 62 3.20 -13.38 17.34
C ARG A 62 2.44 -13.10 18.63
N TRP A 63 1.30 -12.40 18.54
CA TRP A 63 0.46 -12.10 19.70
C TRP A 63 -0.11 -13.37 20.35
N ILE A 64 -0.71 -14.25 19.55
CA ILE A 64 -1.29 -15.50 20.04
C ILE A 64 -0.23 -16.35 20.74
N ALA A 65 0.96 -16.49 20.14
CA ALA A 65 2.05 -17.25 20.72
C ALA A 65 2.58 -16.65 22.04
N SER A 66 2.47 -15.33 22.24
CA SER A 66 2.95 -14.68 23.47
C SER A 66 1.94 -14.69 24.62
N VAL A 67 0.64 -14.80 24.32
CA VAL A 67 -0.42 -14.70 25.34
C VAL A 67 -1.23 -15.97 25.57
N ILE A 68 -1.22 -16.94 24.65
CA ILE A 68 -1.97 -18.19 24.77
C ILE A 68 -0.99 -19.37 24.82
N ASN A 69 -0.83 -19.94 26.01
CA ASN A 69 0.07 -21.07 26.29
C ASN A 69 -0.67 -22.39 26.56
N HIS A 70 -1.98 -22.45 26.29
CA HIS A 70 -2.82 -23.62 26.49
C HIS A 70 -3.63 -23.94 25.22
N PRO A 71 -4.17 -25.17 25.08
CA PRO A 71 -5.09 -25.50 24.00
C PRO A 71 -6.24 -24.49 23.89
N PHE A 72 -6.53 -24.04 22.67
CA PHE A 72 -7.59 -23.05 22.43
C PHE A 72 -8.32 -23.29 21.11
N ARG A 73 -9.55 -22.79 21.05
CA ARG A 73 -10.38 -22.81 19.84
C ARG A 73 -10.40 -21.41 19.23
N GLN A 74 -10.08 -21.30 17.94
CA GLN A 74 -10.20 -20.06 17.19
C GLN A 74 -11.42 -20.14 16.27
N LEU A 75 -12.43 -19.32 16.54
CA LEU A 75 -13.64 -19.26 15.73
C LEU A 75 -13.41 -18.32 14.54
N MET A 76 -13.57 -18.86 13.34
CA MET A 76 -13.39 -18.12 12.08
C MET A 76 -14.71 -17.99 11.34
N GLY A 77 -15.04 -16.75 10.94
CA GLY A 77 -16.30 -16.42 10.27
C GLY A 77 -16.33 -16.71 8.76
N PHE A 78 -15.68 -17.78 8.29
CA PHE A 78 -15.84 -18.21 6.89
C PHE A 78 -17.25 -18.78 6.71
N ASN A 79 -17.97 -18.29 5.71
CA ASN A 79 -19.34 -18.73 5.43
C ASN A 79 -19.34 -20.01 4.58
N ALA A 80 -20.51 -20.66 4.42
CA ALA A 80 -20.62 -21.93 3.70
C ALA A 80 -20.19 -21.85 2.22
N ASP A 81 -20.16 -20.66 1.61
CA ASP A 81 -19.68 -20.47 0.24
C ASP A 81 -18.12 -20.35 0.16
N GLU A 82 -17.43 -20.45 1.31
CA GLU A 82 -15.99 -20.22 1.46
C GLU A 82 -15.23 -21.44 2.02
N GLU A 83 -15.71 -22.67 1.83
CA GLU A 83 -15.11 -23.90 2.39
C GLU A 83 -13.62 -24.05 2.07
N GLY A 84 -13.19 -23.65 0.87
CA GLY A 84 -11.79 -23.66 0.48
C GLY A 84 -10.89 -22.84 1.41
N ARG A 85 -11.40 -21.75 1.99
CA ARG A 85 -10.67 -20.94 2.97
C ARG A 85 -10.45 -21.68 4.29
N ALA A 86 -11.40 -22.51 4.71
CA ALA A 86 -11.24 -23.35 5.90
C ALA A 86 -10.21 -24.45 5.66
N VAL A 87 -10.15 -25.02 4.45
CA VAL A 87 -9.08 -25.97 4.08
C VAL A 87 -7.71 -25.29 4.12
N THR A 88 -7.57 -24.11 3.51
CA THR A 88 -6.31 -23.35 3.53
C THR A 88 -5.90 -22.96 4.96
N ASP A 89 -6.83 -22.52 5.79
CA ASP A 89 -6.56 -22.18 7.19
C ASP A 89 -6.05 -23.38 7.99
N ARG A 90 -6.71 -24.55 7.87
CA ARG A 90 -6.25 -25.79 8.51
C ARG A 90 -4.84 -26.17 8.08
N ALA A 91 -4.53 -26.05 6.79
CA ALA A 91 -3.21 -26.37 6.26
C ALA A 91 -2.13 -25.34 6.67
N ALA A 92 -2.50 -24.07 6.83
CA ALA A 92 -1.59 -22.99 7.21
C ALA A 92 -1.38 -22.85 8.73
N SER A 93 -2.18 -23.55 9.55
CA SER A 93 -2.14 -23.47 11.01
C SER A 93 -0.80 -23.98 11.56
N SER A 94 0.08 -23.05 11.94
CA SER A 94 1.40 -23.35 12.49
C SER A 94 1.43 -23.53 14.02
N HIS A 95 0.37 -23.12 14.72
CA HIS A 95 0.31 -23.18 16.18
C HIS A 95 -0.20 -24.54 16.69
N PRO A 96 0.60 -25.33 17.42
CA PRO A 96 0.26 -26.71 17.78
C PRO A 96 -0.93 -26.83 18.74
N LEU A 97 -1.19 -25.79 19.54
CA LEU A 97 -2.28 -25.75 20.52
C LEU A 97 -3.60 -25.20 19.95
N ARG A 98 -3.63 -24.82 18.67
CA ARG A 98 -4.78 -24.19 18.03
C ARG A 98 -5.72 -25.23 17.41
N THR A 99 -7.02 -25.11 17.69
CA THR A 99 -8.08 -25.77 16.90
C THR A 99 -8.94 -24.74 16.18
N GLY A 100 -8.90 -24.72 14.84
CA GLY A 100 -9.77 -23.87 14.02
C GLY A 100 -11.20 -24.40 13.96
N VAL A 101 -12.19 -23.52 14.17
CA VAL A 101 -13.63 -23.85 14.17
C VAL A 101 -14.36 -22.92 13.20
N TYR A 102 -15.32 -23.45 12.43
CA TYR A 102 -15.97 -22.71 11.32
C TYR A 102 -17.49 -22.80 11.39
N PRO A 103 -18.14 -22.13 12.38
CA PRO A 103 -19.55 -22.36 12.66
C PRO A 103 -20.49 -22.07 11.48
N LEU A 104 -20.21 -21.04 10.68
CA LEU A 104 -21.09 -20.68 9.55
C LEU A 104 -21.05 -21.72 8.42
N ILE A 105 -19.93 -22.43 8.25
CA ILE A 105 -19.86 -23.59 7.35
C ILE A 105 -20.68 -24.74 7.95
N GLU A 106 -20.44 -25.07 9.23
CA GLU A 106 -21.14 -26.14 9.95
C GLU A 106 -22.67 -25.95 9.97
N TRP A 107 -23.14 -24.70 10.04
CA TRP A 107 -24.56 -24.37 10.03
C TRP A 107 -25.17 -24.33 8.62
N GLY A 108 -24.36 -24.43 7.56
CA GLY A 108 -24.80 -24.24 6.18
C GLY A 108 -25.24 -22.80 5.88
N TRP A 109 -24.61 -21.80 6.52
CA TRP A 109 -24.90 -20.39 6.30
C TRP A 109 -24.01 -19.83 5.20
N GLY A 110 -24.53 -19.81 3.98
CA GLY A 110 -23.94 -19.05 2.88
C GLY A 110 -24.07 -17.54 3.09
N ARG A 111 -23.41 -16.76 2.24
CA ARG A 111 -23.29 -15.31 2.37
C ARG A 111 -24.64 -14.60 2.50
N ARG A 112 -25.59 -14.93 1.63
CA ARG A 112 -26.92 -14.30 1.62
C ARG A 112 -27.63 -14.47 2.96
N ARG A 113 -27.59 -15.68 3.53
CA ARG A 113 -28.23 -15.97 4.83
C ARG A 113 -27.59 -15.16 5.95
N CYS A 114 -26.28 -14.99 5.93
CA CYS A 114 -25.58 -14.13 6.89
C CYS A 114 -26.02 -12.66 6.75
N GLU A 115 -26.07 -12.12 5.53
CA GLU A 115 -26.49 -10.74 5.27
C GLU A 115 -27.95 -10.51 5.68
N ASP A 116 -28.86 -11.42 5.33
CA ASP A 116 -30.28 -11.36 5.72
C ASP A 116 -30.46 -11.40 7.25
N TYR A 117 -29.68 -12.25 7.94
CA TYR A 117 -29.72 -12.34 9.40
C TYR A 117 -29.25 -11.03 10.05
N LEU A 118 -28.16 -10.44 9.57
CA LEU A 118 -27.64 -9.17 10.08
C LEU A 118 -28.63 -8.03 9.83
N LEU A 119 -29.19 -7.94 8.63
CA LEU A 119 -30.22 -6.96 8.29
C LEU A 119 -31.44 -7.09 9.20
N LYS A 120 -31.95 -8.31 9.40
CA LYS A 120 -33.08 -8.56 10.31
C LYS A 120 -32.76 -8.17 11.75
N ARG A 121 -31.54 -8.44 12.21
CA ARG A 121 -31.14 -8.24 13.61
C ARG A 121 -30.88 -6.78 13.97
N PHE A 122 -30.32 -6.03 13.03
CA PHE A 122 -29.75 -4.70 13.28
C PHE A 122 -30.39 -3.60 12.42
N GLY A 123 -31.20 -3.94 11.42
CA GLY A 123 -31.90 -2.98 10.57
C GLY A 123 -31.02 -2.27 9.53
N VAL A 124 -29.74 -2.65 9.38
CA VAL A 124 -28.84 -2.06 8.38
C VAL A 124 -28.10 -3.14 7.59
N PRO A 125 -27.76 -2.90 6.30
CA PRO A 125 -26.96 -3.84 5.52
C PRO A 125 -25.49 -3.81 5.96
N TRP A 126 -24.87 -4.98 6.10
CA TRP A 126 -23.44 -5.09 6.41
C TRP A 126 -22.60 -5.21 5.14
N GLU A 127 -21.76 -4.22 4.88
CA GLU A 127 -20.82 -4.27 3.77
C GLU A 127 -19.60 -5.13 4.08
N LYS A 128 -18.96 -5.68 3.03
CA LYS A 128 -17.66 -6.33 3.16
C LYS A 128 -16.61 -5.34 3.65
N SER A 129 -15.89 -5.72 4.69
CA SER A 129 -14.77 -4.95 5.23
C SER A 129 -13.45 -5.31 4.53
N TYR A 130 -12.71 -4.29 4.11
CA TYR A 130 -11.34 -4.39 3.62
C TYR A 130 -10.71 -2.98 3.64
N CYS A 131 -9.38 -2.91 3.52
CA CYS A 131 -8.66 -1.62 3.54
C CYS A 131 -9.15 -0.72 2.40
N THR A 132 -9.26 0.58 2.67
CA THR A 132 -9.72 1.58 1.69
C THR A 132 -8.79 1.71 0.48
N PHE A 133 -7.50 1.41 0.66
CA PHE A 133 -6.45 1.38 -0.36
C PHE A 133 -6.13 -0.04 -0.87
N CYS A 134 -7.08 -0.98 -0.76
CA CYS A 134 -6.87 -2.37 -1.16
C CYS A 134 -6.85 -2.54 -2.69
N CYS A 135 -5.85 -3.26 -3.21
CA CYS A 135 -5.77 -3.57 -4.65
C CYS A 135 -6.57 -4.83 -5.06
N PHE A 136 -7.00 -5.65 -4.10
CA PHE A 136 -7.68 -6.93 -4.36
C PHE A 136 -9.16 -6.88 -4.76
N PRO A 137 -9.92 -5.76 -4.68
CA PRO A 137 -11.26 -5.71 -5.25
C PRO A 137 -11.28 -6.09 -6.74
N VAL A 138 -10.22 -5.82 -7.48
CA VAL A 138 -10.09 -6.25 -8.90
C VAL A 138 -10.10 -7.77 -9.02
N SER A 139 -9.20 -8.48 -8.32
CA SER A 139 -9.11 -9.95 -8.39
C SER A 139 -10.35 -10.65 -7.83
N MET A 140 -11.13 -9.96 -6.99
CA MET A 140 -12.35 -10.49 -6.39
C MET A 140 -13.62 -10.14 -7.19
N GLY A 141 -13.49 -9.48 -8.35
CA GLY A 141 -14.65 -9.02 -9.13
C GLY A 141 -15.50 -7.95 -8.44
N ALA A 142 -14.96 -7.29 -7.42
CA ALA A 142 -15.65 -6.32 -6.56
C ALA A 142 -15.29 -4.86 -6.88
N LEU A 143 -14.57 -4.61 -7.98
CA LEU A 143 -14.14 -3.26 -8.35
C LEU A 143 -15.30 -2.27 -8.51
N PRO A 144 -16.43 -2.58 -9.19
CA PRO A 144 -17.54 -1.64 -9.30
C PRO A 144 -18.09 -1.20 -7.94
N THR A 145 -18.32 -2.14 -7.02
CA THR A 145 -18.77 -1.84 -5.65
C THR A 145 -17.73 -1.05 -4.85
N HIS A 146 -16.45 -1.31 -5.09
CA HIS A 146 -15.37 -0.56 -4.46
C HIS A 146 -15.34 0.91 -4.91
N LEU A 147 -15.47 1.15 -6.22
CA LEU A 147 -15.55 2.52 -6.76
C LEU A 147 -16.78 3.25 -6.25
N GLU A 148 -17.93 2.57 -6.12
CA GLU A 148 -19.13 3.16 -5.54
C GLU A 148 -18.93 3.54 -4.07
N ARG A 149 -18.20 2.73 -3.31
CA ARG A 149 -17.81 3.08 -1.94
C ARG A 149 -16.89 4.30 -1.90
N MET A 150 -15.97 4.44 -2.86
CA MET A 150 -15.12 5.63 -2.96
C MET A 150 -15.91 6.89 -3.28
N ARG A 151 -16.94 6.81 -4.15
CA ARG A 151 -17.85 7.93 -4.42
C ARG A 151 -18.64 8.36 -3.19
N ARG A 152 -19.08 7.40 -2.37
CA ARG A 152 -19.77 7.69 -1.10
C ARG A 152 -18.86 8.28 -0.01
N HIS A 153 -17.54 8.16 -0.17
CA HIS A 153 -16.54 8.65 0.79
C HIS A 153 -15.39 9.36 0.04
N PRO A 154 -15.68 10.50 -0.60
CA PRO A 154 -14.73 11.17 -1.50
C PRO A 154 -13.47 11.65 -0.78
N ASP A 155 -13.57 12.02 0.50
CA ASP A 155 -12.45 12.40 1.37
C ASP A 155 -11.43 11.25 1.52
N ILE A 156 -11.92 10.03 1.80
CA ILE A 156 -11.08 8.84 1.89
C ILE A 156 -10.51 8.50 0.50
N ALA A 157 -11.32 8.60 -0.55
CA ALA A 157 -10.90 8.29 -1.91
C ALA A 157 -9.79 9.24 -2.40
N GLY A 158 -9.90 10.54 -2.14
CA GLY A 158 -8.88 11.55 -2.44
C GLY A 158 -7.53 11.21 -1.80
N ARG A 159 -7.54 10.78 -0.54
CA ARG A 159 -6.33 10.31 0.17
C ARG A 159 -5.69 9.10 -0.51
N VAL A 160 -6.50 8.13 -0.95
CA VAL A 160 -6.01 6.92 -1.65
C VAL A 160 -5.43 7.31 -3.02
N LEU A 161 -6.06 8.24 -3.73
CA LEU A 161 -5.55 8.79 -4.98
C LEU A 161 -4.20 9.50 -4.79
N ARG A 162 -4.04 10.33 -3.75
CA ARG A 162 -2.74 10.93 -3.40
C ARG A 162 -1.68 9.88 -3.07
N LEU A 163 -2.04 8.84 -2.32
CA LEU A 163 -1.12 7.75 -2.00
C LEU A 163 -0.61 7.06 -3.28
N GLU A 164 -1.50 6.71 -4.19
CA GLU A 164 -1.10 6.12 -5.49
C GLU A 164 -0.32 7.13 -6.33
N TYR A 165 -0.78 8.39 -6.43
CA TYR A 165 -0.13 9.44 -7.22
C TYR A 165 1.32 9.66 -6.77
N THR A 166 1.56 9.70 -5.46
CA THR A 166 2.90 9.81 -4.87
C THR A 166 3.75 8.58 -5.24
N SER A 167 3.17 7.38 -5.14
CA SER A 167 3.88 6.14 -5.51
C SER A 167 4.23 6.07 -6.99
N VAL A 168 3.29 6.44 -7.86
CA VAL A 168 3.48 6.49 -9.32
C VAL A 168 4.47 7.58 -9.70
N SER A 169 4.54 8.67 -8.94
CA SER A 169 5.53 9.74 -9.13
C SER A 169 6.95 9.21 -8.94
N LEU A 170 7.20 8.44 -7.87
CA LEU A 170 8.51 7.82 -7.61
C LEU A 170 8.78 6.59 -8.49
N ASN A 171 7.73 5.88 -8.92
CA ASN A 171 7.83 4.69 -9.77
C ASN A 171 6.62 4.59 -10.72
N PRO A 172 6.78 4.82 -12.04
CA PRO A 172 5.66 4.72 -13.00
C PRO A 172 4.92 3.37 -13.01
N ASN A 173 5.59 2.31 -12.54
CA ASN A 173 5.04 0.95 -12.46
C ASN A 173 4.34 0.64 -11.12
N ALA A 174 4.37 1.55 -10.13
CA ALA A 174 3.75 1.35 -8.82
C ALA A 174 2.27 1.76 -8.81
N ARG A 175 1.50 1.24 -9.76
CA ARG A 175 0.05 1.46 -9.83
C ARG A 175 -0.67 0.46 -8.94
N LEU A 176 -1.79 0.88 -8.36
CA LEU A 176 -2.60 0.09 -7.42
C LEU A 176 -3.23 -1.11 -8.12
N PHE A 177 -3.65 -0.97 -9.39
CA PHE A 177 -4.30 -2.02 -10.16
C PHE A 177 -3.41 -2.59 -11.28
N GLY A 178 -2.15 -2.83 -10.94
CA GLY A 178 -1.17 -3.45 -11.82
C GLY A 178 -0.80 -2.53 -12.99
N LYS A 179 -1.45 -2.71 -14.15
CA LYS A 179 -1.21 -1.84 -15.31
C LYS A 179 -2.08 -0.58 -15.31
N ARG A 180 -3.12 -0.50 -14.48
CA ARG A 180 -4.06 0.63 -14.44
C ARG A 180 -3.92 1.41 -13.14
N SER A 181 -4.09 2.72 -13.21
CA SER A 181 -4.19 3.57 -12.02
C SER A 181 -5.63 3.55 -11.49
N LEU A 182 -5.78 3.78 -10.18
CA LEU A 182 -7.06 4.11 -9.57
C LEU A 182 -7.62 5.42 -10.13
N LEU A 183 -6.75 6.40 -10.41
CA LEU A 183 -7.16 7.68 -10.98
C LEU A 183 -7.85 7.53 -12.34
N ASP A 184 -7.42 6.55 -13.14
CA ASP A 184 -8.04 6.22 -14.44
C ASP A 184 -9.49 5.70 -14.31
N GLN A 185 -9.96 5.39 -13.10
CA GLN A 185 -11.31 4.88 -12.84
C GLN A 185 -12.34 6.00 -12.63
N PHE A 186 -11.91 7.26 -12.54
CA PHE A 186 -12.78 8.42 -12.27
C PHE A 186 -12.79 9.37 -13.48
N ALA A 187 -13.96 9.54 -14.09
CA ALA A 187 -14.15 10.37 -15.27
C ALA A 187 -14.55 11.81 -14.86
N PRO A 188 -13.79 12.86 -15.23
CA PRO A 188 -14.10 14.24 -14.83
C PRO A 188 -15.48 14.76 -15.26
N ALA A 189 -16.04 14.18 -16.34
CA ALA A 189 -17.35 14.54 -16.86
C ALA A 189 -18.52 13.94 -16.06
N ARG A 190 -18.28 13.00 -15.15
CA ARG A 190 -19.31 12.40 -14.30
C ARG A 190 -19.40 13.16 -12.96
N PRO A 191 -20.57 13.72 -12.59
CA PRO A 191 -20.72 14.47 -11.34
C PRO A 191 -20.29 13.70 -10.09
N GLU A 192 -20.58 12.40 -10.02
CA GLU A 192 -20.23 11.55 -8.89
C GLU A 192 -18.72 11.26 -8.79
N ASP A 193 -18.02 11.20 -9.93
CA ASP A 193 -16.56 11.07 -9.96
C ASP A 193 -15.88 12.42 -9.68
N ARG A 194 -16.55 13.53 -9.99
CA ARG A 194 -16.01 14.88 -9.80
C ARG A 194 -15.71 15.17 -8.33
N GLN A 195 -16.59 14.76 -7.41
CA GLN A 195 -16.37 14.95 -5.97
C GLN A 195 -15.12 14.21 -5.46
N VAL A 196 -14.86 13.02 -6.00
CA VAL A 196 -13.64 12.25 -5.68
C VAL A 196 -12.39 12.95 -6.22
N LEU A 197 -12.47 13.48 -7.44
CA LEU A 197 -11.36 14.21 -8.06
C LEU A 197 -11.09 15.55 -7.37
N ASP A 198 -12.12 16.28 -6.95
CA ASP A 198 -11.97 17.53 -6.18
C ASP A 198 -11.32 17.24 -4.81
N ALA A 199 -11.72 16.17 -4.12
CA ALA A 199 -11.07 15.74 -2.88
C ALA A 199 -9.61 15.31 -3.10
N PHE A 200 -9.29 14.68 -4.24
CA PHE A 200 -7.91 14.40 -4.62
C PHE A 200 -7.10 15.67 -4.87
N GLU A 201 -7.65 16.64 -5.58
CA GLU A 201 -6.99 17.93 -5.83
C GLU A 201 -6.74 18.70 -4.52
N GLN A 202 -7.68 18.64 -3.56
CA GLN A 202 -7.48 19.17 -2.21
C GLN A 202 -6.32 18.47 -1.47
N GLU A 203 -6.19 17.15 -1.60
CA GLU A 203 -5.06 16.40 -1.03
C GLU A 203 -3.70 16.78 -1.67
N LEU A 204 -3.71 17.28 -2.91
CA LEU A 204 -2.50 17.78 -3.58
C LEU A 204 -2.12 19.21 -3.15
N ASP A 205 -3.02 19.94 -2.49
CA ASP A 205 -2.75 21.23 -1.85
C ASP A 205 -1.98 21.05 -0.53
N CYS A 206 -0.78 20.52 -0.67
CA CYS A 206 0.16 20.30 0.42
C CYS A 206 1.57 20.74 -0.01
N THR A 207 2.53 20.63 0.92
CA THR A 207 3.94 20.81 0.57
C THR A 207 4.38 19.68 -0.34
N TRP A 208 5.08 20.02 -1.42
CA TRP A 208 5.73 19.06 -2.30
C TRP A 208 7.22 18.98 -2.01
N ALA A 209 7.81 17.87 -2.40
CA ALA A 209 9.22 17.58 -2.30
C ALA A 209 9.78 17.32 -3.70
N LEU A 210 11.04 17.73 -3.91
CA LEU A 210 11.88 17.21 -4.97
C LEU A 210 12.58 15.97 -4.44
N TYR A 211 12.34 14.84 -5.08
CA TYR A 211 12.95 13.56 -4.72
C TYR A 211 14.00 13.16 -5.74
N HIS A 212 15.16 12.72 -5.25
CA HIS A 212 16.12 11.91 -6.01
C HIS A 212 15.82 10.44 -5.76
N VAL A 213 15.47 9.71 -6.82
CA VAL A 213 15.12 8.30 -6.73
C VAL A 213 16.09 7.48 -7.57
N ARG A 214 16.73 6.52 -6.92
CA ARG A 214 17.63 5.54 -7.54
C ARG A 214 17.15 4.14 -7.24
N ARG A 215 17.06 3.28 -8.26
CA ARG A 215 16.64 1.88 -8.09
C ARG A 215 17.54 0.94 -8.87
N ILE A 216 17.87 -0.17 -8.24
CA ILE A 216 18.61 -1.29 -8.85
C ILE A 216 17.65 -2.46 -8.96
N LEU A 217 17.63 -3.08 -10.13
CA LEU A 217 16.88 -4.30 -10.42
C LEU A 217 17.89 -5.44 -10.61
N PRO A 218 18.38 -6.02 -9.51
CA PRO A 218 19.38 -7.08 -9.57
C PRO A 218 18.77 -8.40 -10.06
N VAL A 219 19.65 -9.30 -10.44
CA VAL A 219 19.34 -10.73 -10.62
C VAL A 219 19.80 -11.50 -9.37
N SER A 220 19.30 -12.73 -9.18
CA SER A 220 19.74 -13.59 -8.09
C SER A 220 21.22 -13.93 -8.24
N LYS A 221 21.96 -13.90 -7.12
CA LYS A 221 23.37 -14.31 -7.06
C LYS A 221 23.54 -15.81 -7.33
N THR A 222 22.51 -16.62 -7.07
CA THR A 222 22.53 -18.08 -7.29
C THR A 222 21.92 -18.50 -8.62
N ASN A 223 21.08 -17.66 -9.23
CA ASN A 223 20.49 -17.93 -10.54
C ASN A 223 20.26 -16.62 -11.31
N PRO A 224 21.18 -16.23 -12.20
CA PRO A 224 21.08 -14.98 -12.97
C PRO A 224 19.83 -14.87 -13.87
N ALA A 225 19.13 -15.97 -14.15
CA ALA A 225 17.86 -15.94 -14.90
C ALA A 225 16.67 -15.44 -14.05
N VAL A 226 16.83 -15.35 -12.73
CA VAL A 226 15.78 -14.97 -11.79
C VAL A 226 16.03 -13.57 -11.25
N ARG A 227 14.99 -12.74 -11.16
CA ARG A 227 15.08 -11.40 -10.55
C ARG A 227 15.27 -11.49 -9.04
N ALA A 228 16.15 -10.66 -8.49
CA ALA A 228 16.26 -10.45 -7.06
C ALA A 228 15.42 -9.23 -6.60
N PRO A 229 15.14 -9.09 -5.30
CA PRO A 229 14.43 -7.93 -4.78
C PRO A 229 15.15 -6.62 -5.15
N ALA A 230 14.37 -5.64 -5.61
CA ALA A 230 14.89 -4.34 -5.98
C ALA A 230 15.52 -3.61 -4.78
N LEU A 231 16.67 -2.96 -5.01
CA LEU A 231 17.26 -2.02 -4.07
C LEU A 231 16.81 -0.60 -4.46
N ARG A 232 16.59 0.26 -3.47
CA ARG A 232 16.06 1.61 -3.66
C ARG A 232 16.74 2.60 -2.73
N SER A 233 17.11 3.74 -3.28
CA SER A 233 17.46 4.95 -2.54
C SER A 233 16.45 6.02 -2.93
N VAL A 234 15.85 6.65 -1.93
CA VAL A 234 14.98 7.81 -2.07
C VAL A 234 15.52 8.86 -1.13
N GLU A 235 15.83 10.01 -1.66
CA GLU A 235 16.32 11.17 -0.93
C GLU A 235 15.44 12.37 -1.27
N ARG A 236 15.00 13.09 -0.25
CA ARG A 236 14.33 14.37 -0.38
C ARG A 236 15.38 15.47 -0.46
N VAL A 237 15.46 16.09 -1.63
CA VAL A 237 16.46 17.10 -1.97
C VAL A 237 16.00 18.49 -1.55
N ASP A 238 14.73 18.81 -1.79
CA ASP A 238 14.17 20.12 -1.49
C ASP A 238 12.66 20.03 -1.19
N LEU A 239 12.10 21.09 -0.62
CA LEU A 239 10.69 21.26 -0.27
C LEU A 239 10.16 22.57 -0.83
N GLY A 240 8.93 22.56 -1.34
CA GLY A 240 8.34 23.78 -1.85
C GLY A 240 7.00 23.56 -2.53
N ARG A 241 6.62 24.58 -3.32
CA ARG A 241 5.40 24.52 -4.14
C ARG A 241 5.67 23.70 -5.41
N PRO A 242 4.71 22.86 -5.86
CA PRO A 242 4.88 22.00 -7.04
C PRO A 242 5.39 22.74 -8.27
N ALA A 243 4.79 23.90 -8.58
CA ALA A 243 5.17 24.69 -9.76
C ALA A 243 6.59 25.28 -9.66
N GLN A 244 7.07 25.61 -8.46
CA GLN A 244 8.43 26.13 -8.25
C GLN A 244 9.46 25.02 -8.43
N LEU A 245 9.25 23.87 -7.76
CA LEU A 245 10.12 22.71 -7.88
C LEU A 245 10.14 22.17 -9.31
N GLY A 246 8.98 22.14 -9.97
CA GLY A 246 8.84 21.69 -11.36
C GLY A 246 9.61 22.59 -12.33
N ARG A 247 9.45 23.92 -12.24
CA ARG A 247 10.23 24.87 -13.06
C ARG A 247 11.72 24.73 -12.81
N TRP A 248 12.13 24.66 -11.55
CA TRP A 248 13.54 24.47 -11.18
C TRP A 248 14.09 23.20 -11.84
N LEU A 249 13.38 22.08 -11.71
CA LEU A 249 13.80 20.78 -12.25
C LEU A 249 13.85 20.80 -13.79
N SER A 250 12.84 21.38 -14.45
CA SER A 250 12.79 21.52 -15.90
C SER A 250 13.96 22.36 -16.43
N SER A 251 14.20 23.55 -15.85
CA SER A 251 15.28 24.45 -16.31
C SER A 251 16.67 23.82 -16.16
N HIS A 252 16.93 23.09 -15.06
CA HIS A 252 18.21 22.38 -14.90
C HIS A 252 18.31 21.20 -15.87
N SER A 253 17.23 20.48 -16.12
CA SER A 253 17.20 19.36 -17.06
C SER A 253 17.49 19.78 -18.51
N GLU A 254 16.88 20.88 -18.96
CA GLU A 254 17.05 21.42 -20.30
C GLU A 254 18.52 21.81 -20.56
N HIS A 255 19.19 22.40 -19.57
CA HIS A 255 20.60 22.76 -19.66
C HIS A 255 21.52 21.54 -19.89
N HIS A 256 21.12 20.36 -19.40
CA HIS A 256 21.88 19.13 -19.50
C HIS A 256 21.35 18.13 -20.54
N GLY A 257 20.29 18.48 -21.27
CA GLY A 257 19.71 17.63 -22.31
C GLY A 257 18.97 16.38 -21.80
N PHE A 258 18.53 16.37 -20.53
CA PHE A 258 17.72 15.26 -20.01
C PHE A 258 16.23 15.43 -20.35
N PRO A 259 15.52 14.33 -20.64
CA PRO A 259 14.10 14.38 -20.97
C PRO A 259 13.24 14.72 -19.75
N VAL A 260 12.35 15.71 -19.92
CA VAL A 260 11.40 16.16 -18.90
C VAL A 260 10.01 15.60 -19.20
N GLU A 261 9.42 14.92 -18.22
CA GLU A 261 8.02 14.50 -18.22
C GLU A 261 7.22 15.40 -17.27
N THR A 262 6.20 16.09 -17.78
CA THR A 262 5.31 16.89 -16.93
C THR A 262 3.88 16.38 -17.02
N ASP A 263 3.27 16.14 -15.87
CA ASP A 263 1.84 15.94 -15.70
C ASP A 263 1.15 17.30 -15.74
N CYS A 264 0.58 17.65 -16.89
CA CYS A 264 -0.08 18.93 -17.09
C CYS A 264 -1.34 19.10 -16.24
N ARG A 265 -1.91 18.01 -15.71
CA ARG A 265 -3.15 18.07 -14.93
C ARG A 265 -2.88 18.33 -13.45
N PHE A 266 -1.89 17.66 -12.88
CA PHE A 266 -1.64 17.69 -11.43
C PHE A 266 -0.26 18.23 -11.04
N GLY A 267 0.60 18.55 -12.00
CA GLY A 267 1.82 19.33 -11.77
C GLY A 267 3.08 18.55 -11.41
N ARG A 268 3.06 17.20 -11.43
CA ARG A 268 4.30 16.41 -11.32
C ARG A 268 5.24 16.70 -12.48
N THR A 269 6.50 16.95 -12.15
CA THR A 269 7.61 17.01 -13.10
C THR A 269 8.59 15.90 -12.76
N ARG A 270 9.01 15.12 -13.75
CA ARG A 270 10.01 14.05 -13.62
C ARG A 270 11.09 14.21 -14.68
N VAL A 271 12.33 13.96 -14.30
CA VAL A 271 13.48 13.96 -15.19
C VAL A 271 14.24 12.65 -15.02
N TRP A 272 14.49 11.95 -16.13
CA TRP A 272 15.27 10.72 -16.12
C TRP A 272 16.73 11.01 -16.43
N LEU A 273 17.60 10.69 -15.48
CA LEU A 273 19.05 10.68 -15.68
C LEU A 273 19.49 9.34 -16.26
N ARG A 274 18.82 8.27 -15.82
CA ARG A 274 19.03 6.92 -16.32
C ARG A 274 17.71 6.19 -16.41
N GLN A 275 17.33 5.80 -17.62
CA GLN A 275 16.22 4.87 -17.82
C GLN A 275 16.68 3.43 -17.66
N ARG A 276 15.73 2.59 -17.27
CA ARG A 276 15.92 1.15 -17.15
C ARG A 276 16.33 0.53 -18.50
N GLY A 277 17.36 -0.28 -18.49
CA GLY A 277 17.76 -1.10 -19.64
C GLY A 277 16.79 -2.25 -19.93
N ALA A 278 16.89 -2.84 -21.11
CA ALA A 278 16.01 -3.93 -21.54
C ALA A 278 16.20 -5.24 -20.75
N THR A 279 17.39 -5.46 -20.19
CA THR A 279 17.79 -6.69 -19.49
C THR A 279 18.30 -6.37 -18.09
N ALA A 280 18.14 -7.32 -17.16
CA ALA A 280 18.68 -7.22 -15.80
C ALA A 280 20.09 -7.87 -15.73
N PRO A 281 20.98 -7.44 -14.82
CA PRO A 281 20.79 -6.36 -13.87
C PRO A 281 20.74 -4.99 -14.55
N THR A 282 19.93 -4.10 -14.02
CA THR A 282 19.82 -2.73 -14.54
C THR A 282 19.49 -1.76 -13.43
N ALA A 283 19.67 -0.47 -13.69
CA ALA A 283 19.42 0.59 -12.75
C ALA A 283 18.61 1.71 -13.42
N GLU A 284 17.90 2.47 -12.61
CA GLU A 284 17.16 3.65 -13.02
C GLU A 284 17.38 4.78 -12.02
N GLU A 285 17.53 6.00 -12.52
CA GLU A 285 17.82 7.23 -11.78
C GLU A 285 16.95 8.35 -12.31
N LEU A 286 16.22 9.00 -11.41
CA LEU A 286 15.33 10.11 -11.76
C LEU A 286 15.26 11.13 -10.62
N PHE A 287 14.96 12.36 -11.01
CA PHE A 287 14.46 13.40 -10.12
C PHE A 287 12.98 13.59 -10.37
N VAL A 288 12.17 13.78 -9.32
CA VAL A 288 10.73 13.96 -9.48
C VAL A 288 10.13 14.82 -8.37
N THR A 289 9.14 15.63 -8.72
CA THR A 289 8.32 16.36 -7.75
C THR A 289 7.12 15.51 -7.32
N ALA A 290 6.84 15.43 -6.02
CA ALA A 290 5.66 14.72 -5.49
C ALA A 290 5.26 15.27 -4.12
N PRO A 291 4.04 14.96 -3.61
CA PRO A 291 3.65 15.29 -2.23
C PRO A 291 4.69 14.83 -1.19
N ALA A 292 5.00 15.69 -0.21
CA ALA A 292 6.15 15.55 0.69
C ALA A 292 5.95 14.56 1.87
N HIS A 293 5.36 13.40 1.62
CA HIS A 293 5.08 12.40 2.65
C HIS A 293 6.16 11.31 2.77
N VAL A 294 6.97 11.15 1.72
CA VAL A 294 7.97 10.08 1.64
C VAL A 294 9.22 10.49 2.40
N ARG A 295 9.71 9.58 3.25
CA ARG A 295 10.93 9.75 4.03
C ARG A 295 12.13 9.24 3.27
N ASP A 296 13.28 9.83 3.58
CA ASP A 296 14.57 9.36 3.07
C ASP A 296 14.80 7.92 3.50
N LYS A 297 15.28 7.11 2.56
CA LYS A 297 15.58 5.71 2.83
C LYS A 297 16.57 5.18 1.81
N GLN A 298 17.46 4.33 2.30
CA GLN A 298 18.42 3.62 1.49
C GLN A 298 18.79 2.31 2.20
N GLN A 299 18.99 1.23 1.46
CA GLN A 299 19.57 0.02 2.05
C GLN A 299 21.08 0.19 2.22
N ASP A 300 21.66 -0.37 3.29
CA ASP A 300 23.09 -0.19 3.63
C ASP A 300 24.05 -0.52 2.49
N ARG A 301 23.76 -1.58 1.72
CA ARG A 301 24.58 -2.03 0.58
C ARG A 301 24.32 -1.29 -0.74
N PHE A 302 23.46 -0.27 -0.75
CA PHE A 302 22.96 0.36 -1.97
C PHE A 302 24.10 0.96 -2.81
N GLU A 303 24.98 1.77 -2.23
CA GLU A 303 26.04 2.46 -2.99
C GLU A 303 27.05 1.49 -3.60
N THR A 304 27.39 0.41 -2.89
CA THR A 304 28.28 -0.63 -3.41
C THR A 304 27.67 -1.35 -4.61
N GLU A 305 26.41 -1.75 -4.52
CA GLU A 305 25.69 -2.40 -5.62
C GLU A 305 25.39 -1.41 -6.77
N TRP A 306 25.19 -0.12 -6.45
CA TRP A 306 24.98 0.94 -7.44
C TRP A 306 26.21 1.10 -8.33
N ARG A 307 27.41 1.24 -7.74
CA ARG A 307 28.66 1.36 -8.49
C ARG A 307 28.90 0.15 -9.39
N ALA A 308 28.53 -1.05 -8.93
CA ALA A 308 28.69 -2.28 -9.72
C ALA A 308 27.75 -2.34 -10.94
N VAL A 309 26.54 -1.77 -10.86
CA VAL A 309 25.52 -1.88 -11.92
C VAL A 309 25.45 -0.63 -12.80
N ALA A 310 25.54 0.56 -12.21
CA ALA A 310 25.32 1.84 -12.87
C ALA A 310 26.60 2.68 -13.04
N GLY A 311 27.70 2.31 -12.36
CA GLY A 311 28.92 3.11 -12.31
C GLY A 311 28.78 4.33 -11.40
N GLU A 312 29.36 5.45 -11.81
CA GLU A 312 29.24 6.71 -11.06
C GLU A 312 27.81 7.24 -11.10
N GLN A 313 27.42 7.90 -10.00
CA GLN A 313 26.13 8.55 -9.87
C GLN A 313 26.06 9.77 -10.78
N LEU A 314 25.00 9.87 -11.58
CA LEU A 314 24.74 11.09 -12.32
C LEU A 314 24.16 12.11 -11.35
N ARG A 315 24.77 13.28 -11.25
CA ARG A 315 24.23 14.39 -10.49
C ARG A 315 23.63 15.38 -11.47
N LEU A 316 22.41 15.84 -11.19
CA LEU A 316 22.09 17.20 -11.59
C LEU A 316 23.04 18.08 -10.75
N PRO A 317 23.96 18.85 -11.37
CA PRO A 317 24.81 19.76 -10.63
C PRO A 317 23.93 20.61 -9.70
N ALA A 318 24.36 20.76 -8.45
CA ALA A 318 23.72 21.72 -7.56
C ALA A 318 23.84 23.12 -8.19
N ALA A 319 22.78 23.92 -8.04
CA ALA A 319 22.81 25.33 -8.39
C ALA A 319 23.93 26.06 -7.65
#